data_AF-A0A1Y1UYR9-F1
#
_entry.id   AF-A0A1Y1UYR9-F1
#
_cell.length_a   1.000
_cell.length_b   1.000
_cell.length_c   1.000
_cell.angle_alpha   90.00
_cell.angle_beta   90.00
_cell.angle_gamma   90.00
#
_symmetry.space_group_name_H-M   'P 1'
#
loop_
_entity.id
_entity.type
_entity.pdbx_description
1 polymer ?
#
loop_
_entity_poly.entity_id
_entity_poly.type
_entity_poly.pdbx_seq_one_letter_code
_entity_poly.pdbx_strand_id
1 'polypeptide(L)'
;MIEKREFFDFNQATSEEYNQYLERGFLDNEDHRFERTLYKILLWIFIFYGIASLYLFYKLRNSYNIRQRHFMLTFIGGIASYINIIIGFLPQLIPVTCSLTAFSANILNTFVNSIFLMRSLRVILYYHLNLFKVSAINKKKKKNNKYHDNINEPNYYLLKMSKRINYIIISLIAIPTLIAVILTVVLYVTDYENMSEKCP
;
A
#
# COMPACT_ATOMS: atom_id res chain seq x y z
N MET A 1 -1.80 42.87 25.59
CA MET A 1 -1.65 42.66 24.14
C MET A 1 -1.46 41.16 23.95
N ILE A 2 -2.51 40.46 23.52
CA ILE A 2 -2.45 39.02 23.30
C ILE A 2 -1.93 38.87 21.88
N GLU A 3 -0.66 38.46 21.75
CA GLU A 3 -0.10 38.05 20.46
C GLU A 3 -1.01 36.99 19.86
N LYS A 4 -1.60 37.29 18.71
CA LYS A 4 -2.22 36.30 17.85
C LYS A 4 -1.11 35.35 17.42
N ARG A 5 -0.95 34.24 18.14
CA ARG A 5 -0.24 33.08 17.59
C ARG A 5 -1.05 32.64 16.38
N GLU A 6 -0.56 32.91 15.18
CA GLU A 6 -1.11 32.29 13.98
C GLU A 6 -0.99 30.78 14.19
N PHE A 7 -2.13 30.09 14.21
CA PHE A 7 -2.21 28.69 14.64
C PHE A 7 -1.44 27.75 13.70
N PHE A 8 -1.12 28.23 12.50
CA PHE A 8 -0.25 27.59 11.52
C PHE A 8 0.53 28.67 10.76
N ASP A 9 1.85 28.70 10.95
CA ASP A 9 2.75 29.43 10.07
C ASP A 9 3.12 28.51 8.89
N PHE A 10 2.85 28.96 7.66
CA PHE A 10 3.15 28.24 6.43
C PHE A 10 4.41 28.77 5.72
N ASN A 11 5.15 29.69 6.37
CA ASN A 11 6.40 30.19 5.82
C ASN A 11 7.46 29.08 5.79
N GLN A 12 8.39 29.20 4.85
CA GLN A 12 9.51 28.28 4.74
C GLN A 12 10.40 28.42 5.97
N ALA A 13 10.60 27.32 6.70
CA ALA A 13 11.47 27.30 7.88
C ALA A 13 12.85 27.86 7.53
N THR A 14 13.32 28.78 8.36
CA THR A 14 14.67 29.34 8.20
C THR A 14 15.71 28.24 8.49
N SER A 15 16.91 28.36 7.90
CA SER A 15 18.00 27.40 8.16
C SER A 15 18.39 27.33 9.64
N GLU A 16 18.21 28.42 10.37
CA GLU A 16 18.44 28.50 11.81
C GLU A 16 17.40 27.70 12.60
N GLU A 17 16.11 27.84 12.30
CA GLU A 17 15.05 27.03 12.91
C GLU A 17 15.22 25.54 12.61
N TYR A 18 15.62 25.20 11.39
CA TYR A 18 15.89 23.82 11.01
C TYR A 18 17.07 23.23 11.81
N ASN A 19 18.18 23.95 11.94
CA ASN A 19 19.32 23.50 12.73
C ASN A 19 18.97 23.40 14.22
N GLN A 20 18.21 24.37 14.76
CA GLN A 20 17.71 24.29 16.13
C GLN A 20 16.79 23.09 16.36
N TYR A 21 15.97 22.73 15.37
CA TYR A 21 15.12 21.54 15.43
C TYR A 21 15.95 20.24 15.45
N LEU A 22 16.99 20.15 14.62
CA LEU A 22 17.91 19.02 14.61
C LEU A 22 18.65 18.86 15.96
N GLU A 23 19.10 19.97 16.55
CA GLU A 23 19.80 19.94 17.85
C GLU A 23 18.87 19.61 19.03
N ARG A 24 17.62 20.09 18.99
CA ARG A 24 16.65 19.84 20.07
C ARG A 24 16.14 18.40 20.10
N GLY A 25 15.99 17.78 18.92
CA GLY A 25 15.46 16.43 18.78
C GLY A 25 13.96 16.32 19.10
N PHE A 26 13.20 15.60 18.28
CA PHE A 26 11.76 15.44 18.46
C PHE A 26 11.38 14.52 19.65
N LEU A 27 12.21 13.51 19.92
CA LEU A 27 11.91 12.45 20.88
C LEU A 27 12.27 12.81 22.32
N ASP A 28 13.26 13.66 22.54
CA ASP A 28 13.76 13.95 23.90
C ASP A 28 13.19 15.24 24.48
N ASN A 29 12.63 16.12 23.64
CA ASN A 29 12.19 17.44 24.07
C ASN A 29 10.76 17.46 24.64
N GLU A 30 10.54 18.15 25.76
CA GLU A 30 9.24 18.23 26.43
C GLU A 30 8.22 19.06 25.65
N ASP A 31 8.67 20.03 24.85
CA ASP A 31 7.83 20.91 24.04
C ASP A 31 6.93 20.12 23.06
N HIS A 32 7.43 18.99 22.54
CA HIS A 32 6.72 18.14 21.58
C HIS A 32 5.88 17.03 22.23
N ARG A 33 5.65 17.07 23.55
CA ARG A 33 4.90 16.02 24.27
C ARG A 33 3.48 15.85 23.77
N PHE A 34 2.80 16.94 23.41
CA PHE A 34 1.44 16.90 22.87
C PHE A 34 1.39 16.17 21.52
N GLU A 35 2.27 16.54 20.60
CA GLU A 35 2.37 15.95 19.26
C GLU A 35 2.67 14.45 19.34
N ARG A 36 3.66 14.05 20.16
CA ARG A 36 3.97 12.64 20.41
C ARG A 36 2.78 11.86 20.95
N THR A 37 1.99 12.47 21.83
CA THR A 37 0.79 11.84 22.38
C THR A 37 -0.29 11.66 21.31
N LEU A 38 -0.48 12.67 20.45
CA LEU A 38 -1.39 12.60 19.31
C LEU A 38 -1.00 11.49 18.33
N TYR A 39 0.29 11.39 17.98
CA TYR A 39 0.79 10.31 17.12
C TYR A 39 0.56 8.91 17.73
N LYS A 40 0.77 8.75 19.04
CA LYS A 40 0.46 7.48 19.74
C LYS A 40 -1.02 7.11 19.64
N ILE A 41 -1.91 8.08 19.86
CA ILE A 41 -3.37 7.86 19.77
C ILE A 41 -3.76 7.46 18.34
N LEU A 42 -3.27 8.18 17.33
CA LEU A 42 -3.53 7.87 15.93
C LEU A 42 -3.03 6.46 15.56
N LEU A 43 -1.83 6.09 15.99
CA LEU A 43 -1.29 4.75 15.73
C LEU A 43 -2.21 3.66 16.27
N TRP A 44 -2.70 3.79 17.51
CA TRP A 44 -3.64 2.83 18.09
C TRP A 44 -4.95 2.73 17.31
N ILE A 45 -5.53 3.87 16.91
CA ILE A 45 -6.74 3.91 16.08
C ILE A 45 -6.52 3.15 14.77
N PHE A 46 -5.38 3.39 14.10
CA PHE A 46 -5.02 2.70 12.86
C PHE A 46 -4.79 1.21 13.06
N ILE A 47 -4.16 0.79 14.16
CA ILE A 47 -3.93 -0.62 14.47
C ILE A 47 -5.28 -1.35 14.62
N PHE A 48 -6.18 -0.82 15.43
CA PHE A 48 -7.50 -1.42 15.64
C PHE A 48 -8.32 -1.47 14.35
N TYR A 49 -8.35 -0.35 13.61
CA TYR A 49 -9.07 -0.27 12.34
C TYR A 49 -8.51 -1.26 11.30
N GLY A 50 -7.18 -1.33 11.17
CA GLY A 50 -6.50 -2.21 10.22
C GLY A 50 -6.75 -3.70 10.51
N ILE A 51 -6.62 -4.11 11.78
CA ILE A 51 -6.89 -5.50 12.20
C ILE A 51 -8.37 -5.85 11.95
N ALA A 52 -9.30 -4.99 12.37
CA ALA A 52 -10.72 -5.22 12.17
C ALA A 52 -11.09 -5.34 10.67
N SER A 53 -10.52 -4.46 9.84
CA SER A 53 -10.72 -4.47 8.39
C SER A 53 -10.17 -5.74 7.74
N LEU A 54 -8.93 -6.15 8.07
CA LEU A 54 -8.32 -7.37 7.56
C LEU A 54 -9.10 -8.62 8.00
N TYR A 55 -9.54 -8.67 9.26
CA TYR A 55 -10.38 -9.75 9.78
C TYR A 55 -11.72 -9.87 9.03
N LEU A 56 -12.44 -8.75 8.87
CA LEU A 56 -13.69 -8.71 8.12
C LEU A 56 -13.48 -9.13 6.66
N PHE A 57 -12.41 -8.65 6.03
CA PHE A 57 -12.08 -9.01 4.65
C PHE A 57 -11.80 -10.51 4.51
N TYR A 58 -11.06 -11.10 5.45
CA TYR A 58 -10.80 -12.54 5.49
C TYR A 58 -12.07 -13.35 5.72
N LYS A 59 -12.95 -12.93 6.65
CA LYS A 59 -14.24 -13.59 6.90
C LYS A 59 -15.12 -13.58 5.66
N LEU A 60 -15.11 -12.48 4.91
CA LEU A 60 -15.91 -12.31 3.69
C LEU A 60 -15.26 -12.92 2.43
N ARG A 61 -14.13 -13.64 2.54
CA ARG A 61 -13.40 -14.21 1.38
C ARG A 61 -14.25 -15.06 0.44
N ASN A 62 -15.24 -15.77 0.98
CA ASN A 62 -16.12 -16.66 0.21
C ASN A 62 -17.25 -15.92 -0.50
N SER A 63 -17.46 -14.63 -0.20
CA SER A 63 -18.48 -13.82 -0.85
C SER A 63 -18.17 -13.67 -2.34
N TYR A 64 -19.21 -13.76 -3.17
CA TYR A 64 -19.11 -13.66 -4.63
C TYR A 64 -18.37 -12.39 -5.07
N ASN A 65 -18.65 -11.25 -4.43
CA ASN A 65 -18.02 -9.96 -4.75
C ASN A 65 -16.51 -9.96 -4.49
N ILE A 66 -16.05 -10.65 -3.44
CA ILE A 66 -14.63 -10.69 -3.06
C ILE A 66 -13.87 -11.71 -3.89
N ARG A 67 -14.49 -12.86 -4.20
CA ARG A 67 -13.89 -13.87 -5.09
C ARG A 67 -13.62 -13.32 -6.49
N GLN A 68 -14.52 -12.50 -7.05
CA GLN A 68 -14.30 -11.85 -8.35
C GLN A 68 -13.16 -10.83 -8.33
N ARG A 69 -12.94 -10.16 -7.20
CA ARG A 69 -11.89 -9.14 -7.02
C ARG A 69 -10.50 -9.72 -6.73
N HIS A 70 -10.28 -11.03 -6.83
CA HIS A 70 -8.99 -11.71 -6.55
C HIS A 70 -8.50 -11.37 -5.16
N PHE A 71 -9.15 -12.04 -4.21
CA PHE A 71 -8.95 -11.90 -2.78
C PHE A 71 -7.47 -11.77 -2.39
N MET A 72 -6.61 -12.66 -2.89
CA MET A 72 -5.20 -12.69 -2.51
C MET A 72 -4.45 -11.40 -2.82
N LEU A 73 -4.62 -10.84 -4.02
CA LEU A 73 -3.93 -9.59 -4.39
C LEU A 73 -4.37 -8.42 -3.49
N THR A 74 -5.67 -8.34 -3.21
CA THR A 74 -6.22 -7.26 -2.37
C THR A 74 -5.84 -7.45 -0.90
N PHE A 75 -5.79 -8.69 -0.42
CA PHE A 75 -5.43 -9.02 0.95
C PHE A 75 -3.94 -8.76 1.22
N ILE A 76 -3.06 -9.21 0.32
CA ILE A 76 -1.61 -8.92 0.37
C ILE A 76 -1.37 -7.41 0.31
N GLY A 77 -2.07 -6.70 -0.58
CA GLY A 77 -2.02 -5.23 -0.64
C GLY A 77 -2.44 -4.57 0.67
N GLY A 78 -3.53 -5.04 1.28
CA GLY A 78 -3.98 -4.54 2.58
C GLY A 78 -2.97 -4.76 3.70
N ILE A 79 -2.34 -5.94 3.76
CA ILE A 79 -1.27 -6.24 4.73
C ILE A 79 -0.07 -5.33 4.49
N ALA A 80 0.37 -5.17 3.24
CA ALA A 80 1.51 -4.31 2.91
C ALA A 80 1.26 -2.84 3.23
N SER A 81 0.06 -2.32 2.93
CA SER A 81 -0.34 -0.96 3.33
C SER A 81 -0.38 -0.80 4.84
N TYR A 82 -0.88 -1.80 5.57
CA TYR A 82 -0.92 -1.78 7.03
C TYR A 82 0.49 -1.71 7.63
N ILE A 83 1.41 -2.55 7.15
CA ILE A 83 2.83 -2.51 7.55
C ILE A 83 3.45 -1.15 7.20
N ASN A 84 3.19 -0.63 5.99
CA ASN A 84 3.75 0.65 5.55
C ASN A 84 3.32 1.81 6.46
N ILE A 85 2.07 1.83 6.89
CA ILE A 85 1.57 2.83 7.83
C ILE A 85 2.27 2.68 9.18
N ILE A 86 2.38 1.47 9.73
CA ILE A 86 3.06 1.24 11.02
C ILE A 86 4.52 1.70 10.97
N ILE A 87 5.26 1.33 9.93
CA ILE A 87 6.66 1.76 9.76
C ILE A 87 6.73 3.28 9.58
N GLY A 88 5.76 3.90 8.90
CA GLY A 88 5.69 5.36 8.75
C GLY A 88 5.47 6.13 10.05
N PHE A 89 4.75 5.55 11.02
CA PHE A 89 4.56 6.16 12.35
C PHE A 89 5.72 5.87 13.32
N LEU A 90 6.54 4.84 13.06
CA LEU A 90 7.63 4.41 13.94
C LEU A 90 8.66 5.53 14.26
N PRO A 91 9.18 6.30 13.27
CA PRO A 91 10.14 7.38 13.52
C PRO A 91 9.65 8.47 14.47
N GLN A 92 8.32 8.64 14.59
CA GLN A 92 7.71 9.65 15.45
C GLN A 92 7.60 9.20 16.90
N LEU A 93 7.86 7.91 17.18
CA LEU A 93 7.65 7.31 18.50
C LEU A 93 8.93 6.81 19.14
N ILE A 94 9.86 6.30 18.32
CA ILE A 94 11.13 5.73 18.75
C ILE A 94 12.22 6.09 17.74
N PRO A 95 13.50 6.14 18.16
CA PRO A 95 14.59 6.24 17.21
C PRO A 95 14.60 4.98 16.36
N VAL A 96 14.68 5.15 15.04
CA VAL A 96 14.69 4.05 14.08
C VAL A 96 15.92 4.11 13.21
N THR A 97 16.38 2.95 12.76
CA THR A 97 17.50 2.86 11.83
C THR A 97 17.13 3.47 10.48
N CYS A 98 18.03 4.24 9.89
CA CYS A 98 17.84 4.85 8.57
C CYS A 98 17.53 3.82 7.46
N SER A 99 18.06 2.61 7.58
CA SER A 99 17.73 1.48 6.68
C SER A 99 16.24 1.17 6.65
N LEU A 100 15.56 1.27 7.79
CA LEU A 100 14.14 0.97 7.90
C LEU A 100 13.29 2.05 7.22
N THR A 101 13.65 3.32 7.40
CA THR A 101 12.93 4.44 6.79
C THR A 101 13.14 4.46 5.29
N ALA A 102 14.37 4.26 4.81
CA ALA A 102 14.67 4.16 3.39
C ALA A 102 13.99 2.94 2.73
N PHE A 103 14.00 1.78 3.39
CA PHE A 103 13.27 0.61 2.92
C PHE A 103 11.76 0.88 2.80
N SER A 104 11.16 1.52 3.82
CA SER A 104 9.74 1.85 3.80
C SER A 104 9.40 2.83 2.69
N ALA A 105 10.16 3.92 2.57
CA ALA A 105 9.90 4.99 1.62
C ALA A 105 10.12 4.55 0.16
N ASN A 106 11.16 3.77 -0.11
CA ASN A 106 11.55 3.44 -1.48
C ASN A 106 10.98 2.11 -1.95
N ILE A 107 10.99 1.07 -1.12
CA ILE A 107 10.60 -0.29 -1.53
C ILE A 107 9.13 -0.54 -1.18
N LEU A 108 8.77 -0.38 0.10
CA LEU A 108 7.44 -0.75 0.57
C LEU A 108 6.35 0.17 0.00
N ASN A 109 6.60 1.48 -0.04
CA ASN A 109 5.68 2.44 -0.64
C ASN A 109 5.50 2.19 -2.15
N THR A 110 6.59 1.93 -2.89
CA THR A 110 6.52 1.57 -4.31
C THR A 110 5.72 0.29 -4.52
N PHE A 111 5.89 -0.72 -3.67
CA PHE A 111 5.10 -1.95 -3.71
C PHE A 111 3.60 -1.70 -3.49
N VAL A 112 3.26 -0.92 -2.46
CA VAL A 112 1.86 -0.57 -2.15
C VAL A 112 1.21 0.23 -3.28
N ASN A 113 1.89 1.25 -3.80
CA ASN A 113 1.39 2.07 -4.90
C ASN A 113 1.24 1.25 -6.19
N SER A 114 2.17 0.34 -6.46
CA SER A 114 2.07 -0.58 -7.61
C SER A 114 0.86 -1.50 -7.50
N ILE A 115 0.59 -2.06 -6.30
CA ILE A 115 -0.61 -2.88 -6.07
C ILE A 115 -1.88 -2.06 -6.27
N PHE A 116 -1.92 -0.84 -5.75
CA PHE A 116 -3.08 0.05 -5.88
C PHE A 116 -3.36 0.38 -7.35
N LEU A 117 -2.33 0.75 -8.11
CA LEU A 117 -2.41 1.00 -9.54
C LEU A 117 -2.91 -0.24 -10.30
N MET A 118 -2.35 -1.42 -9.99
CA MET A 118 -2.74 -2.65 -10.67
C MET A 118 -4.17 -3.09 -10.37
N ARG A 119 -4.68 -2.80 -9.18
CA ARG A 119 -6.10 -3.04 -8.85
C ARG A 119 -7.02 -2.24 -9.78
N SER A 120 -6.68 -0.98 -10.04
CA SER A 120 -7.44 -0.12 -10.96
C SER A 120 -7.28 -0.59 -12.41
N LEU A 121 -6.03 -0.87 -12.84
CA LEU A 121 -5.74 -1.34 -14.20
C LEU A 121 -6.43 -2.66 -14.53
N ARG A 122 -6.54 -3.58 -13.56
CA ARG A 122 -7.21 -4.86 -13.74
C ARG A 122 -8.69 -4.70 -14.13
N VAL A 123 -9.40 -3.74 -13.53
CA VAL A 123 -10.80 -3.48 -13.87
C VAL A 123 -10.90 -3.00 -15.32
N ILE A 124 -9.98 -2.12 -15.73
CA ILE A 124 -9.90 -1.62 -17.11
C ILE A 124 -9.60 -2.76 -18.09
N LEU A 125 -8.62 -3.61 -17.80
CA LEU A 125 -8.26 -4.76 -18.64
C LEU A 125 -9.42 -5.75 -18.79
N TYR A 126 -10.18 -6.00 -17.72
CA TYR A 126 -11.37 -6.85 -17.80
C TYR A 126 -12.48 -6.25 -18.66
N TYR A 127 -12.64 -4.93 -18.65
CA TYR A 127 -13.59 -4.23 -19.51
C TYR A 127 -13.14 -4.26 -20.98
N HIS A 128 -11.88 -3.90 -21.26
CA HIS A 128 -11.32 -3.86 -22.61
C HIS A 128 -11.32 -5.25 -23.28
N LEU A 129 -11.01 -6.31 -22.54
CA LEU A 129 -11.02 -7.68 -23.05
C LEU A 129 -12.43 -8.30 -23.12
N ASN A 130 -13.49 -7.49 -22.91
CA ASN A 130 -14.90 -7.90 -23.01
C ASN A 130 -15.28 -9.13 -22.16
N LEU A 131 -14.51 -9.45 -21.11
CA LEU A 131 -14.73 -10.64 -20.29
C LEU A 131 -16.09 -10.62 -19.60
N PHE A 132 -16.59 -9.43 -19.24
CA PHE A 132 -17.93 -9.25 -18.69
C PHE A 132 -19.04 -9.46 -19.74
N LYS A 133 -18.82 -9.04 -20.99
CA LYS A 133 -19.78 -9.17 -22.10
C LYS A 133 -19.93 -10.64 -22.53
N VAL A 134 -18.81 -11.37 -22.66
CA VAL A 134 -18.81 -12.80 -23.03
C VAL A 134 -19.43 -13.66 -21.93
N SER A 135 -19.19 -13.32 -20.65
CA SER A 135 -19.82 -14.01 -19.52
C SER A 135 -21.34 -13.81 -19.47
N ALA A 136 -21.84 -12.62 -19.80
CA ALA A 136 -23.28 -12.34 -19.83
C ALA A 136 -24.03 -13.07 -20.96
N ILE A 137 -23.43 -13.17 -22.15
CA ILE A 137 -24.00 -13.88 -23.30
C ILE A 137 -24.11 -15.39 -23.00
N ASN A 138 -23.07 -15.99 -22.42
CA ASN A 138 -23.10 -17.41 -22.05
C ASN A 138 -24.14 -17.69 -20.96
N LYS A 139 -24.34 -16.77 -20.01
CA LYS A 139 -25.37 -16.92 -18.97
C LYS A 139 -26.79 -16.83 -19.53
N LYS A 140 -27.02 -15.98 -20.55
CA LYS A 140 -28.31 -15.93 -21.28
C LYS A 140 -28.55 -17.22 -22.08
N LYS A 141 -27.55 -17.76 -22.78
CA LYS A 141 -27.67 -19.05 -23.50
C LYS A 141 -28.01 -20.20 -22.54
N LYS A 142 -27.39 -20.26 -21.37
CA LYS A 142 -27.66 -21.30 -20.35
C LYS A 142 -29.06 -21.20 -19.72
N LYS A 143 -29.67 -20.00 -19.70
CA LYS A 143 -31.04 -19.81 -19.19
C LYS A 143 -32.11 -20.24 -20.20
N ASN A 144 -31.80 -20.22 -21.50
CA ASN A 144 -32.69 -20.67 -22.57
C ASN A 144 -32.60 -22.18 -22.82
N ASN A 145 -31.46 -22.82 -22.58
CA ASN A 145 -31.31 -24.27 -22.67
C ASN A 145 -31.57 -24.93 -21.30
N LYS A 146 -32.85 -25.13 -20.98
CA LYS A 146 -33.32 -25.76 -19.72
C LYS A 146 -33.18 -27.29 -19.68
N TYR A 147 -32.54 -27.89 -20.68
CA TYR A 147 -32.28 -29.32 -20.76
C TYR A 147 -30.83 -29.53 -21.19
N HIS A 148 -29.96 -29.78 -20.21
CA HIS A 148 -28.93 -30.82 -20.26
C HIS A 148 -28.11 -30.77 -18.98
N ASP A 149 -28.20 -31.87 -18.24
CA ASP A 149 -27.40 -32.21 -17.08
C ASP A 149 -25.89 -32.12 -17.34
N ASN A 150 -25.16 -31.80 -16.28
CA ASN A 150 -23.79 -32.25 -16.02
C ASN A 150 -22.70 -32.04 -17.09
N ILE A 151 -22.64 -30.87 -17.72
CA ILE A 151 -21.38 -30.42 -18.36
C ILE A 151 -20.82 -29.25 -17.58
N ASN A 152 -19.97 -29.59 -16.60
CA ASN A 152 -18.94 -28.72 -16.05
C ASN A 152 -17.95 -28.40 -17.17
N GLU A 153 -18.28 -27.47 -18.05
CA GLU A 153 -17.31 -26.87 -18.95
C GLU A 153 -16.81 -25.56 -18.34
N PRO A 154 -15.61 -25.54 -17.73
CA PRO A 154 -14.92 -24.28 -17.51
C PRO A 154 -14.57 -23.76 -18.90
N ASN A 155 -15.13 -22.63 -19.29
CA ASN A 155 -14.79 -22.00 -20.57
C ASN A 155 -13.28 -21.72 -20.58
N TYR A 156 -12.51 -22.60 -21.23
CA TYR A 156 -11.04 -22.63 -21.21
C TYR A 156 -10.45 -21.29 -21.67
N TYR A 157 -11.17 -20.58 -22.55
CA TYR A 157 -10.84 -19.26 -23.02
C TYR A 157 -10.80 -18.20 -21.90
N LEU A 158 -11.78 -18.23 -20.97
CA LEU A 158 -11.84 -17.32 -19.83
C LEU A 158 -10.68 -17.57 -18.85
N LEU A 159 -10.34 -18.83 -18.61
CA LEU A 159 -9.21 -19.22 -17.76
C LEU A 159 -7.88 -18.76 -18.37
N LYS A 160 -7.69 -18.96 -19.69
CA LYS A 160 -6.47 -18.55 -20.40
C LYS A 160 -6.31 -17.03 -20.40
N MET A 161 -7.38 -16.27 -20.64
CA MET A 161 -7.34 -14.80 -20.55
C MET A 161 -7.09 -14.31 -19.13
N SER A 162 -7.73 -14.89 -18.12
CA SER A 162 -7.49 -14.50 -16.72
C SER A 162 -6.05 -14.78 -16.29
N LYS A 163 -5.45 -15.89 -16.74
CA LYS A 163 -4.03 -16.19 -16.47
C LYS A 163 -3.10 -15.14 -17.10
N ARG A 164 -3.38 -14.73 -18.34
CA ARG A 164 -2.61 -13.67 -19.02
C ARG A 164 -2.70 -12.33 -18.29
N ILE A 165 -3.89 -11.92 -17.87
CA ILE A 165 -4.09 -10.68 -17.11
C ILE A 165 -3.33 -10.74 -15.77
N ASN A 166 -3.40 -11.87 -15.06
CA ASN A 166 -2.66 -12.05 -13.82
C ASN A 166 -1.14 -11.96 -14.02
N TYR A 167 -0.61 -12.52 -15.13
CA TYR A 167 0.81 -12.41 -15.45
C TYR A 167 1.22 -10.96 -15.69
N ILE A 168 0.44 -10.21 -16.49
CA ILE A 168 0.69 -8.78 -16.74
C ILE A 168 0.70 -7.99 -15.42
N ILE A 169 -0.26 -8.25 -14.54
CA ILE A 169 -0.35 -7.58 -13.24
C ILE A 169 0.85 -7.91 -12.35
N ILE A 170 1.24 -9.18 -12.26
CA ILE A 170 2.39 -9.60 -11.45
C ILE A 170 3.66 -8.95 -11.98
N SER A 171 3.88 -8.95 -13.30
CA SER A 171 5.05 -8.30 -13.90
C SER A 171 5.08 -6.79 -13.62
N LEU A 172 3.94 -6.11 -13.72
CA LEU A 172 3.85 -4.67 -13.43
C LEU A 172 4.01 -4.32 -11.95
N ILE A 173 3.85 -5.27 -11.03
CA ILE A 173 4.18 -5.08 -9.60
C ILE A 173 5.65 -5.43 -9.36
N ALA A 174 6.13 -6.55 -9.90
CA ALA A 174 7.46 -7.08 -9.67
C ALA A 174 8.56 -6.19 -10.29
N ILE A 175 8.35 -5.65 -11.50
CA ILE A 175 9.39 -4.86 -12.18
C ILE A 175 9.71 -3.56 -11.43
N PRO A 176 8.74 -2.67 -11.10
CA PRO A 176 9.04 -1.44 -10.38
C PRO A 176 9.62 -1.69 -8.99
N THR A 177 9.16 -2.75 -8.31
CA THR A 177 9.61 -3.08 -6.96
C THR A 177 11.02 -3.64 -6.96
N LEU A 178 11.36 -4.47 -7.94
CA LEU A 178 12.71 -4.98 -8.11
C LEU A 178 13.70 -3.87 -8.50
N ILE A 179 13.29 -2.94 -9.36
CA ILE A 179 14.09 -1.74 -9.67
C ILE A 179 14.32 -0.90 -8.40
N ALA A 180 13.26 -0.66 -7.61
CA ALA A 180 13.38 0.08 -6.36
C ALA A 180 14.33 -0.60 -5.36
N VAL A 181 14.26 -1.93 -5.24
CA VAL A 181 15.19 -2.71 -4.40
C VAL A 181 16.62 -2.57 -4.88
N ILE A 182 16.89 -2.76 -6.18
CA ILE A 182 18.24 -2.64 -6.73
C ILE A 182 18.80 -1.24 -6.49
N LEU A 183 18.04 -0.18 -6.82
CA LEU A 183 18.49 1.19 -6.62
C LEU A 183 18.76 1.50 -5.15
N THR A 184 17.89 1.04 -4.24
CA THR A 184 18.09 1.23 -2.81
C THR A 184 19.37 0.52 -2.34
N VAL A 185 19.60 -0.72 -2.77
CA VAL A 185 20.83 -1.45 -2.41
C VAL A 185 22.08 -0.78 -2.98
N VAL A 186 22.04 -0.34 -4.25
CA VAL A 186 23.16 0.37 -4.88
C VAL A 186 23.50 1.64 -4.09
N LEU A 187 22.50 2.48 -3.78
CA LEU A 187 22.70 3.70 -2.99
C LEU A 187 23.30 3.39 -1.60
N TYR A 188 22.82 2.34 -0.93
CA TYR A 188 23.36 1.93 0.37
C TYR A 188 24.81 1.45 0.32
N VAL A 189 25.22 0.83 -0.80
CA VAL A 189 26.60 0.34 -0.97
C VAL A 189 27.54 1.45 -1.43
N THR A 190 27.10 2.34 -2.32
CA THR A 190 27.95 3.40 -2.87
C THR A 190 28.12 4.60 -1.93
N ASP A 191 27.07 4.98 -1.20
CA ASP A 191 27.07 6.15 -0.32
C ASP A 191 27.07 5.78 1.17
N TYR A 192 27.63 4.61 1.51
CA TYR A 192 27.62 4.06 2.88
C TYR A 192 28.13 5.05 3.94
N GLU A 193 29.24 5.76 3.66
CA GLU A 193 29.82 6.74 4.59
C GLU A 193 28.88 7.92 4.84
N ASN A 194 28.21 8.44 3.79
CA ASN A 194 27.27 9.55 3.93
C ASN A 194 25.95 9.13 4.62
N MET A 195 25.48 7.90 4.41
CA MET A 195 24.25 7.40 5.03
C MET A 195 24.43 6.98 6.49
N SER A 196 25.63 6.55 6.88
CA SER A 196 25.94 6.22 8.28
C SER A 196 26.01 7.48 9.16
N GLU A 197 26.51 8.60 8.62
CA GLU A 197 26.81 9.80 9.41
C GLU A 197 25.71 10.88 9.36
N LYS A 198 24.88 10.93 8.31
CA LYS A 198 23.95 12.05 8.06
C LYS A 198 22.46 11.71 8.17
N CYS A 199 22.09 10.53 8.64
CA CYS A 199 20.68 10.25 8.87
C CYS A 199 20.21 10.92 10.18
N PRO A 200 19.13 11.73 10.15
CA PRO A 200 18.54 12.32 11.34
C PRO A 200 17.90 11.28 12.26
#